data_AF-A0A2V8F503-F1
#
_entry.id   AF-A0A2V8F503-F1
#
_cell.length_a   1.000
_cell.length_b   1.000
_cell.length_c   1.000
_cell.angle_alpha   90.00
_cell.angle_beta   90.00
_cell.angle_gamma   90.00
#
_symmetry.space_group_name_H-M   'P 1'
#
loop_
_entity.id
_entity.type
_entity.pdbx_description
1 polymer ?
#
loop_
_entity_poly.entity_id
_entity_poly.type
_entity_poly.pdbx_seq_one_letter_code
_entity_poly.pdbx_strand_id
1 'polypeptide(L)'
;MPKLISAPAVVAAAGTRPKRIEEFAGRVNSGHADVSVARMTSPSGWQEPGVQAGQAVVTAPGEWVRYSTPGADGAEYVAVCLPAFPPATVHRDE
;
A
#
# COMPACT_ATOMS: atom_id res chain seq x y z
N MET A 1 -13.77 -19.35 -13.41
CA MET A 1 -14.71 -19.28 -12.26
C MET A 1 -14.19 -18.27 -11.25
N PRO A 2 -15.03 -17.42 -10.66
CA PRO A 2 -14.60 -16.50 -9.60
C PRO A 2 -14.17 -17.29 -8.36
N LYS A 3 -13.04 -16.91 -7.75
CA LYS A 3 -12.56 -17.46 -6.49
C LYS A 3 -12.97 -16.52 -5.36
N LEU A 4 -13.65 -17.05 -4.34
CA LEU A 4 -13.94 -16.28 -3.13
C LEU A 4 -12.66 -16.15 -2.28
N ILE A 5 -12.34 -14.93 -1.89
CA ILE A 5 -11.28 -14.62 -0.92
C ILE A 5 -11.99 -14.35 0.41
N SER A 6 -11.76 -15.21 1.40
CA SER A 6 -12.45 -15.13 2.70
C SER A 6 -11.88 -14.05 3.62
N ALA A 7 -10.60 -13.72 3.47
CA ALA A 7 -9.90 -12.70 4.24
C ALA A 7 -8.67 -12.17 3.48
N PRO A 8 -8.25 -10.92 3.73
CA PRO A 8 -7.00 -10.40 3.18
C PRO A 8 -5.78 -11.07 3.81
N ALA A 9 -4.66 -11.05 3.09
CA ALA A 9 -3.36 -11.42 3.63
C ALA A 9 -2.69 -10.18 4.23
N VAL A 10 -2.15 -10.28 5.44
CA VAL A 10 -1.39 -9.19 6.06
C VAL A 10 0.05 -9.24 5.55
N VAL A 11 0.48 -8.20 4.85
CA VAL A 11 1.84 -8.07 4.33
C VAL A 11 2.64 -7.16 5.25
N ALA A 12 3.84 -7.59 5.62
CA ALA A 12 4.76 -6.77 6.41
C ALA A 12 5.20 -5.54 5.60
N ALA A 13 5.02 -4.35 6.16
CA ALA A 13 5.63 -3.16 5.60
C ALA A 13 7.06 -3.01 6.09
N ALA A 14 7.97 -2.63 5.19
CA ALA A 14 9.31 -2.21 5.57
C ALA A 14 9.29 -0.89 6.41
N GLY A 15 10.41 -0.56 7.05
CA GLY A 15 10.73 0.74 7.67
C GLY A 15 10.23 1.01 9.10
N THR A 16 10.55 2.20 9.62
CA THR A 16 10.53 2.55 11.06
C THR A 16 9.17 2.90 11.66
N ARG A 17 8.13 3.03 10.82
CA ARG A 17 6.72 3.21 11.23
C ARG A 17 5.85 2.39 10.26
N PRO A 18 5.85 1.06 10.39
CA PRO A 18 5.29 0.19 9.37
C PRO A 18 3.77 0.39 9.31
N LYS A 19 3.31 0.83 8.14
CA LYS A 19 1.89 0.78 7.79
C LYS A 19 1.42 -0.67 7.73
N ARG A 20 0.16 -0.91 8.07
CA ARG A 20 -0.45 -2.23 7.90
C ARG A 20 -0.96 -2.36 6.47
N ILE A 21 -0.62 -3.47 5.81
CA ILE A 21 -1.00 -3.77 4.43
C ILE A 21 -1.90 -5.02 4.46
N GLU A 22 -3.14 -4.88 4.01
CA GLU A 22 -4.09 -5.97 3.84
C GLU A 22 -4.34 -6.20 2.36
N GLU A 23 -3.63 -7.15 1.76
CA GLU A 23 -3.81 -7.51 0.35
C GLU A 23 -5.04 -8.41 0.21
N PHE A 24 -6.05 -7.95 -0.54
CA PHE A 24 -7.24 -8.73 -0.86
C PHE A 24 -7.02 -9.58 -2.11
N ALA A 25 -6.40 -9.03 -3.14
CA ALA A 25 -6.02 -9.75 -4.35
C ALA A 25 -4.62 -9.32 -4.77
N GLY A 26 -3.81 -10.26 -5.26
CA GLY A 26 -2.42 -9.99 -5.65
C GLY A 26 -1.55 -11.20 -5.40
N ARG A 27 -0.23 -10.97 -5.31
CA ARG A 27 0.76 -12.06 -5.26
C ARG A 27 0.69 -12.85 -3.97
N VAL A 28 0.39 -12.20 -2.85
CA VAL A 28 0.45 -12.80 -1.51
C VAL A 28 -0.84 -13.54 -1.20
N ASN A 29 -2.00 -12.94 -1.46
CA ASN A 29 -3.29 -13.53 -1.12
C ASN A 29 -3.78 -14.52 -2.18
N SER A 30 -3.80 -14.10 -3.46
CA SER A 30 -4.48 -14.84 -4.52
C SER A 30 -3.53 -15.46 -5.56
N GLY A 31 -2.21 -15.21 -5.46
CA GLY A 31 -1.19 -15.69 -6.39
C GLY A 31 -1.18 -14.96 -7.75
N HIS A 32 -1.92 -13.87 -7.91
CA HIS A 32 -2.02 -13.14 -9.18
C HIS A 32 -0.85 -12.16 -9.33
N ALA A 33 -0.22 -12.16 -10.51
CA ALA A 33 0.99 -11.39 -10.79
C ALA A 33 0.73 -10.02 -11.44
N ASP A 34 -0.43 -9.84 -12.07
CA ASP A 34 -0.68 -8.69 -12.95
C ASP A 34 -1.22 -7.46 -12.20
N VAL A 35 -2.01 -7.67 -11.15
CA VAL A 35 -2.59 -6.60 -10.34
C VAL A 35 -2.70 -7.02 -8.89
N SER A 36 -2.48 -6.06 -7.97
CA SER A 36 -2.83 -6.21 -6.57
C SER A 36 -3.72 -5.08 -6.08
N VAL A 37 -4.65 -5.42 -5.19
CA VAL A 37 -5.52 -4.48 -4.47
C VAL A 37 -5.34 -4.70 -2.97
N ALA A 38 -4.94 -3.65 -2.26
CA ALA A 38 -4.69 -3.71 -0.83
C ALA A 38 -5.31 -2.53 -0.08
N ARG A 39 -5.83 -2.79 1.12
CA ARG A 39 -6.18 -1.75 2.10
C ARG A 39 -4.94 -1.43 2.93
N MET A 40 -4.69 -0.15 3.12
CA MET A 40 -3.50 0.38 3.76
C MET A 40 -3.90 1.23 4.95
N THR A 41 -3.35 0.95 6.12
CA THR A 41 -3.52 1.80 7.32
C THR A 41 -2.15 2.30 7.75
N SER A 42 -1.96 3.62 7.71
CA SER A 42 -0.69 4.27 8.04
C SER A 42 -0.83 5.08 9.32
N PRO A 43 0.13 5.00 10.27
CA PRO A 43 0.08 5.80 11.50
C PRO A 43 0.27 7.29 11.20
N SER A 44 -0.09 8.14 12.16
CA SER A 44 0.13 9.59 12.09
C SER A 44 1.60 10.00 12.27
N GLY A 45 1.89 11.27 11.98
CA GLY A 45 3.16 11.90 12.36
C GLY A 45 4.15 12.17 11.22
N TRP A 46 3.68 12.32 9.98
CA TRP A 46 4.48 12.82 8.87
C TRP A 46 3.87 14.12 8.33
N GLN A 47 4.69 15.13 8.04
CA GLN A 47 4.25 16.48 7.66
C GLN A 47 4.82 16.86 6.29
N GLU A 48 3.93 17.22 5.36
CA GLU A 48 4.13 17.81 4.01
C GLU A 48 2.73 17.78 3.32
N PRO A 49 2.47 18.54 2.23
CA PRO A 49 1.17 18.49 1.56
C PRO A 49 0.87 17.07 1.09
N GLY A 50 -0.15 16.46 1.70
CA GLY A 50 -0.55 15.08 1.44
C GLY A 50 -1.77 14.98 0.52
N VAL A 51 -1.98 13.79 -0.03
CA VAL A 51 -3.21 13.42 -0.74
C VAL A 51 -4.37 13.42 0.26
N GLN A 52 -5.40 14.22 0.00
CA GLN A 52 -6.59 14.32 0.84
C GLN A 52 -7.64 13.26 0.46
N ALA A 53 -8.65 13.08 1.31
CA ALA A 53 -9.79 12.21 1.00
C ALA A 53 -10.43 12.61 -0.34
N GLY A 54 -10.71 11.63 -1.20
CA GLY A 54 -11.23 11.83 -2.55
C GLY A 54 -10.17 12.13 -3.62
N GLN A 55 -8.89 12.25 -3.25
CA GLN A 55 -7.78 12.39 -4.18
C GLN A 55 -7.03 11.06 -4.35
N ALA A 56 -6.28 10.96 -5.44
CA ALA A 56 -5.39 9.85 -5.73
C ALA A 56 -4.04 10.38 -6.21
N VAL A 57 -2.99 9.60 -5.96
CA VAL A 57 -1.67 9.79 -6.55
C VAL A 57 -1.36 8.56 -7.41
N VAL A 58 -0.81 8.80 -8.60
CA VAL A 58 -0.34 7.75 -9.51
C VAL A 58 1.14 7.98 -9.70
N THR A 59 1.93 6.94 -9.51
CA THR A 59 3.39 7.01 -9.61
C THR A 59 3.87 6.03 -10.65
N ALA A 60 4.81 6.47 -11.49
CA ALA A 60 5.42 5.61 -12.50
C ALA A 60 6.51 4.70 -11.89
N PRO A 61 6.85 3.59 -12.56
CA PRO A 61 7.96 2.74 -12.13
C PRO A 61 9.27 3.53 -11.98
N GLY A 62 9.95 3.35 -10.85
CA GLY A 62 11.22 4.01 -10.54
C GLY A 62 11.10 5.42 -9.93
N GLU A 63 9.88 5.96 -9.79
CA GLU A 63 9.69 7.22 -9.08
C GLU A 63 9.85 7.06 -7.57
N TRP A 64 10.58 7.99 -6.96
CA TRP A 64 10.69 8.08 -5.51
C TRP A 64 9.48 8.80 -4.93
N VAL A 65 8.86 8.17 -3.93
CA VAL A 65 7.69 8.72 -3.23
C VAL A 65 7.95 8.81 -1.75
N ARG A 66 7.46 9.88 -1.13
CA ARG A 66 7.41 10.04 0.31
C ARG A 66 5.96 9.97 0.76
N TYR A 67 5.69 9.17 1.77
CA TYR A 67 4.37 9.12 2.41
C TYR A 67 4.29 10.18 3.50
N SER A 68 3.23 10.99 3.46
CA SER A 68 2.89 11.96 4.51
C SER A 68 1.49 11.68 5.03
N THR A 69 1.35 11.58 6.36
CA THR A 69 0.11 11.34 7.10
C THR A 69 -0.03 12.40 8.19
N PRO A 70 -0.37 13.65 7.81
CA PRO A 70 -0.35 14.78 8.73
C PRO A 70 -1.54 14.79 9.69
N GLY A 71 -2.63 14.06 9.36
CA GLY A 71 -3.79 13.92 10.22
C GLY A 71 -3.46 13.17 11.52
N ALA A 72 -4.09 13.58 12.62
CA ALA A 72 -3.90 12.97 13.94
C ALA A 72 -4.22 11.47 13.96
N ASP A 73 -5.18 11.05 13.14
CA ASP A 73 -5.64 9.65 13.02
C ASP A 73 -4.83 8.83 11.98
N GLY A 74 -3.84 9.45 11.33
CA GLY A 74 -3.07 8.82 10.25
C GLY A 74 -3.80 8.86 8.92
N ALA A 75 -3.69 7.78 8.14
CA ALA A 75 -4.40 7.66 6.86
C ALA A 75 -4.84 6.23 6.57
N GLU A 76 -6.01 6.11 5.96
CA GLU A 76 -6.52 4.87 5.38
C GLU A 76 -6.73 5.07 3.88
N TYR A 77 -6.22 4.14 3.07
CA TYR A 77 -6.34 4.22 1.61
C TYR A 77 -6.31 2.85 0.95
N VAL A 78 -6.71 2.80 -0.32
CA VAL A 78 -6.55 1.62 -1.19
C VAL A 78 -5.33 1.83 -2.08
N ALA A 79 -4.46 0.83 -2.14
CA ALA A 79 -3.38 0.76 -3.10
C ALA A 79 -3.76 -0.21 -4.24
N VAL A 80 -3.55 0.24 -5.47
CA VAL A 80 -3.64 -0.59 -6.68
C VAL A 80 -2.27 -0.58 -7.34
N CYS A 81 -1.66 -1.75 -7.53
CA CYS A 81 -0.35 -1.87 -8.15
C CYS A 81 -0.44 -2.64 -9.46
N LEU A 82 0.31 -2.16 -10.46
CA LEU A 82 0.51 -2.77 -11.76
C LEU A 82 2.03 -2.77 -12.06
N PRO A 83 2.71 -3.92 -12.11
CA PRO A 83 2.21 -5.26 -11.77
C PRO A 83 1.85 -5.40 -10.28
N ALA A 84 1.27 -6.54 -9.91
CA ALA A 84 0.97 -6.87 -8.52
C ALA A 84 2.20 -6.71 -7.62
N PHE A 85 2.00 -6.11 -6.44
CA PHE A 85 3.05 -5.73 -5.50
C PHE A 85 3.92 -6.93 -5.07
N PRO A 86 5.25 -6.89 -5.31
CA PRO A 86 6.19 -7.88 -4.78
C PRO A 86 6.89 -7.34 -3.52
N PRO A 87 6.64 -7.89 -2.32
CA PRO A 87 7.26 -7.38 -1.08
C PRO A 87 8.80 -7.37 -1.10
N ALA A 88 9.40 -8.29 -1.86
CA ALA A 88 10.86 -8.43 -1.97
C ALA A 88 11.55 -7.29 -2.76
N THR A 89 10.80 -6.46 -3.50
CA THR A 89 11.35 -5.40 -4.36
C THR A 89 11.21 -4.01 -3.74
N VAL A 90 10.91 -3.92 -2.44
CA VAL A 90 10.74 -2.65 -1.75
C VAL A 90 12.10 -2.03 -1.45
N HIS A 91 12.33 -0.83 -1.99
CA HIS A 91 13.48 -0.01 -1.67
C HIS A 91 13.07 1.11 -0.71
N ARG A 92 13.91 1.38 0.30
CA ARG A 92 13.76 2.52 1.21
C ARG A 92 15.13 3.11 1.50
N ASP A 93 15.16 4.42 1.67
CA ASP A 93 16.30 5.11 2.24
C ASP A 93 16.46 4.74 3.73
N GLU A 94 17.70 4.80 4.21
CA GLU A 94 18.05 4.64 5.64
C GLU A 94 17.64 5.87 6.46
#